data_AF-A0A968AC59-F1
#
_entry.id   AF-A0A968AC59-F1
#
_cell.length_a   1.000
_cell.length_b   1.000
_cell.length_c   1.000
_cell.angle_alpha   90.00
_cell.angle_beta   90.00
_cell.angle_gamma   90.00
#
_symmetry.space_group_name_H-M   'P 1'
#
loop_
_entity.id
_entity.type
_entity.pdbx_description
1 polymer ?
#
loop_
_entity_poly.entity_id
_entity_poly.type
_entity_poly.pdbx_seq_one_letter_code
_entity_poly.pdbx_strand_id
1 'polypeptide(L)' 'MKADLYIRHIGQLATCRPPDAKLPLTGSSMNQLEIIENGAIACLAGEIILVGTTAAV' A
#
# COMPACT_ATOMS: atom_id res chain seq x y z
N MET A 1 11.37 9.12 11.54
CA MET A 1 10.05 8.78 12.11
C MET A 1 10.11 7.35 12.62
N LYS A 2 9.62 7.03 13.82
CA LYS A 2 9.67 5.68 14.40
C LYS A 2 8.27 5.06 14.34
N ALA A 3 8.14 3.89 13.74
CA ALA A 3 6.90 3.12 13.70
C ALA A 3 6.91 2.03 14.79
N ASP A 4 5.73 1.50 15.13
CA ASP A 4 5.56 0.39 16.08
C ASP A 4 5.74 -0.97 15.39
N LEU A 5 5.34 -1.05 14.11
CA LEU A 5 5.41 -2.24 13.29
C LEU A 5 5.96 -1.91 11.91
N TYR A 6 6.86 -2.76 11.44
CA TYR A 6 7.32 -2.80 10.06
C TYR A 6 7.04 -4.18 9.50
N ILE A 7 6.30 -4.24 8.39
CA ILE A 7 6.19 -5.47 7.58
C ILE A 7 6.97 -5.20 6.30
N ARG A 8 7.98 -6.03 6.04
CA ARG A 8 8.93 -5.85 4.93
C ARG A 8 9.03 -7.13 4.11
N HIS A 9 9.56 -7.00 2.89
CA HIS A 9 9.72 -8.10 1.94
C HIS A 9 8.40 -8.80 1.60
N ILE A 10 7.31 -8.03 1.53
CA ILE A 10 6.03 -8.53 1.04
C ILE A 10 6.21 -8.82 -0.44
N GLY A 11 6.06 -10.08 -0.87
CA GLY A 11 6.26 -10.47 -2.27
C GLY A 11 5.50 -9.55 -3.23
N GLN A 12 4.19 -9.42 -3.00
CA GLN A 12 3.32 -8.49 -3.71
C GLN A 12 2.36 -7.80 -2.72
N LEU A 13 2.34 -6.47 -2.77
CA LEU A 13 1.43 -5.65 -1.97
C LEU A 13 0.40 -4.96 -2.87
N ALA A 14 -0.85 -5.39 -2.78
CA ALA A 14 -1.99 -4.73 -3.42
C ALA A 14 -2.49 -3.58 -2.55
N THR A 15 -2.36 -2.33 -3.02
CA THR A 15 -2.73 -1.14 -2.22
C THR A 15 -4.23 -0.88 -2.22
N CYS A 16 -4.95 -1.44 -3.20
CA CYS A 16 -6.37 -1.15 -3.47
C CYS A 16 -6.67 0.35 -3.58
N ARG A 17 -5.66 1.17 -3.88
CA ARG A 17 -5.79 2.61 -3.98
C ARG A 17 -6.36 2.95 -5.37
N PRO A 18 -7.52 3.61 -5.46
CA PRO A 18 -7.99 4.12 -6.73
C PRO A 18 -7.07 5.27 -7.20
N PRO A 19 -6.85 5.45 -8.51
CA PRO A 19 -6.04 6.56 -9.04
C PRO A 19 -6.59 7.94 -8.64
N ASP A 20 -7.92 8.05 -8.57
CA ASP A 20 -8.63 9.20 -8.03
C ASP A 20 -9.37 8.78 -6.76
N ALA A 21 -8.83 9.16 -5.59
CA ALA A 21 -9.30 8.79 -4.24
C ALA A 21 -10.71 9.27 -3.87
N LYS A 22 -11.48 9.75 -4.84
CA LYS A 22 -12.80 10.37 -4.65
C LYS A 22 -13.96 9.51 -5.16
N LEU A 23 -13.71 8.54 -6.03
CA LEU A 23 -14.77 7.77 -6.68
C LEU A 23 -14.52 6.26 -6.60
N PRO A 24 -15.58 5.44 -6.47
CA PRO A 24 -15.45 4.00 -6.54
C PRO A 24 -15.01 3.55 -7.94
N LEU A 25 -14.13 2.55 -8.00
CA LEU A 25 -13.80 1.88 -9.25
C LEU A 25 -14.99 1.00 -9.68
N THR A 26 -15.48 1.20 -10.90
CA THR A 26 -16.61 0.46 -11.47
C THR A 26 -16.35 0.07 -12.93
N GLY A 27 -17.00 -0.99 -13.41
CA GLY A 27 -16.85 -1.46 -14.79
C GLY A 27 -15.39 -1.83 -15.12
N SER A 28 -14.89 -1.38 -16.27
CA SER A 28 -13.52 -1.68 -16.73
C SER A 28 -12.43 -1.15 -15.80
N SER A 29 -12.71 -0.13 -15.00
CA SER A 29 -11.73 0.42 -14.04
C SER A 29 -11.45 -0.52 -12.86
N MET A 30 -12.31 -1.53 -12.60
CA MET A 30 -12.02 -2.57 -11.59
C MET A 30 -10.80 -3.43 -11.93
N ASN A 31 -10.34 -3.42 -13.18
CA ASN A 31 -9.11 -4.10 -13.60
C ASN A 31 -7.84 -3.30 -13.26
N GLN A 32 -7.98 -2.07 -12.74
CA GLN A 32 -6.86 -1.23 -12.35
C GLN A 32 -6.48 -1.55 -10.91
N LEU A 33 -5.47 -2.42 -10.73
CA LEU A 33 -4.93 -2.77 -9.42
C LEU A 33 -3.45 -2.37 -9.36
N GLU A 34 -3.10 -1.49 -8.43
CA GLU A 34 -1.72 -1.15 -8.13
C GLU A 34 -1.10 -2.26 -7.27
N ILE A 35 -0.02 -2.86 -7.79
CA ILE A 35 0.81 -3.84 -7.10
C ILE A 35 2.20 -3.24 -6.87
N ILE A 36 2.64 -3.27 -5.62
CA ILE A 36 4.02 -2.95 -5.23
C ILE A 36 4.77 -4.26 -5.01
N GLU A 37 5.74 -4.53 -5.88
CA GLU A 37 6.65 -5.68 -5.75
C GLU A 37 7.68 -5.43 -4.63
N ASN A 38 8.02 -6.47 -3.85
CA ASN A 38 8.89 -6.36 -2.67
C ASN A 38 8.46 -5.23 -1.72
N GLY A 39 7.14 -5.17 -1.49
CA GLY A 39 6.46 -4.14 -0.74
C GLY A 39 6.79 -4.14 0.75
N ALA A 40 6.45 -3.02 1.39
CA ALA A 40 6.57 -2.81 2.82
C ALA A 40 5.53 -1.82 3.33
N ILE A 41 5.15 -1.98 4.60
CA ILE A 41 4.28 -1.07 5.33
C ILE A 41 4.87 -0.74 6.70
N ALA A 42 4.64 0.49 7.15
CA ALA A 42 4.92 0.91 8.52
C ALA A 42 3.63 1.36 9.20
N CYS A 43 3.43 0.93 10.44
CA CYS A 43 2.26 1.28 11.25
C CYS A 43 2.67 1.95 12.57
N LEU A 44 1.93 2.98 12.97
CA LEU A 44 2.11 3.70 14.24
C LEU A 44 0.73 3.91 14.86
N ALA A 45 0.57 3.53 16.13
CA ALA A 45 -0.69 3.64 16.87
C ALA A 45 -1.90 2.99 16.15
N GLY A 46 -1.67 1.88 15.45
CA GLY A 46 -2.70 1.15 14.70
C GLY A 46 -3.02 1.72 13.31
N GLU A 47 -2.40 2.84 12.92
CA GLU A 47 -2.59 3.49 11.62
C GLU A 47 -1.45 3.18 10.65
N ILE A 48 -1.76 3.03 9.36
CA ILE A 48 -0.75 2.90 8.29
C ILE A 48 -0.19 4.29 7.98
N ILE A 49 1.09 4.49 8.24
CA ILE A 49 1.78 5.79 8.06
C ILE A 49 2.67 5.84 6.82
N LEU A 50 3.06 4.67 6.28
CA LEU A 50 3.88 4.56 5.09
C LEU A 50 3.58 3.26 4.36
N VAL A 51 3.52 3.33 3.03
CA VAL A 51 3.38 2.21 2.11
C VAL A 51 4.39 2.41 0.98
N GLY A 52 5.16 1.39 0.64
CA GLY A 52 6.19 1.50 -0.40
C GLY A 52 6.93 0.21 -0.65
N THR A 53 8.13 0.30 -1.22
CA THR A 53 9.05 -0.85 -1.35
C THR A 53 9.89 -1.01 -0.10
N THR A 54 10.46 -2.20 0.12
CA THR A 54 11.24 -2.50 1.34
C THR A 54 12.46 -1.59 1.54
N ALA A 55 13.09 -1.09 0.46
CA ALA A 55 14.20 -0.15 0.59
C ALA A 55 13.76 1.26 1.04
N ALA A 56 12.48 1.59 0.84
CA ALA A 56 11.93 2.91 1.14
C ALA A 56 11.30 3.01 2.55
N VAL A 57 11.07 1.89 3.23
CA VAL A 57 10.35 1.76 4.51
C VAL A 57 11.25 1.15 5.56
#